data_AF-A0A7G8HC56-F1
#
_entry.id   AF-A0A7G8HC56-F1
#
_cell.length_a   1.000
_cell.length_b   1.000
_cell.length_c   1.000
_cell.angle_alpha   90.00
_cell.angle_beta   90.00
_cell.angle_gamma   90.00
#
_symmetry.space_group_name_H-M   'P 1'
#
loop_
_entity.id
_entity.type
_entity.pdbx_description
1 polymer ?
#
loop_
_entity_poly.entity_id
_entity_poly.type
_entity_poly.pdbx_seq_one_letter_code
_entity_poly.pdbx_strand_id
1 'polypeptide(L)'
;MPAKIRTIRGTGNRNGLIDFNRPIGPRGGTDGLITFKQGKRSTRIKLFQDTNEDGRFNNDELIFKGKTSDATHDELTNASRVKFTRQLHSCTWDIMKGNKPIACTLDFVPTAYKLTLYTPAGKIVPDGFGRFEDDQFMVTIPKT
;
A
#
# COMPACT_ATOMS: atom_id res chain seq x y z
N MET A 1 3.15 22.01 6.31
CA MET A 1 2.49 21.08 7.27
C MET A 1 3.04 19.68 7.06
N PRO A 2 3.25 18.87 8.12
CA PRO A 2 3.99 17.62 7.97
C PRO A 2 3.16 16.58 7.21
N ALA A 3 3.81 15.89 6.28
CA ALA A 3 3.28 14.66 5.71
C ALA A 3 2.88 13.68 6.82
N LYS A 4 1.88 12.83 6.56
CA LYS A 4 1.59 11.66 7.39
C LYS A 4 1.96 10.42 6.61
N ILE A 5 2.85 9.63 7.19
CA ILE A 5 3.32 8.37 6.61
C ILE A 5 2.73 7.23 7.43
N ARG A 6 2.00 6.36 6.75
CA ARG A 6 1.49 5.12 7.33
C ARG A 6 2.21 3.95 6.68
N THR A 7 2.83 3.12 7.50
CA THR A 7 3.44 1.87 7.07
C THR A 7 2.68 0.70 7.68
N ILE A 8 2.14 -0.19 6.85
CA ILE A 8 1.57 -1.46 7.29
C ILE A 8 2.50 -2.60 6.87
N ARG A 9 2.49 -3.68 7.64
CA ARG A 9 3.26 -4.89 7.36
C ARG A 9 2.33 -6.06 7.53
N GLY A 10 2.45 -7.05 6.66
CA GLY A 10 1.64 -8.25 6.77
C GLY A 10 2.40 -9.49 6.35
N THR A 11 1.84 -10.62 6.75
CA THR A 11 2.34 -11.95 6.37
C THR A 11 1.34 -12.57 5.41
N GLY A 12 1.83 -12.95 4.23
CA GLY A 12 1.02 -13.54 3.17
C GLY A 12 1.03 -15.07 3.24
N ASN A 13 -0.09 -15.70 2.87
CA ASN A 13 -0.14 -17.13 2.59
C ASN A 13 -0.12 -17.41 1.07
N ARG A 14 -0.07 -18.69 0.67
CA ARG A 14 -0.02 -19.10 -0.74
C ARG A 14 -1.26 -18.71 -1.57
N ASN A 15 -2.38 -18.40 -0.90
CA ASN A 15 -3.61 -17.94 -1.57
C ASN A 15 -3.63 -16.42 -1.76
N GLY A 16 -2.56 -15.71 -1.37
CA GLY A 16 -2.47 -14.26 -1.45
C GLY A 16 -3.23 -13.53 -0.33
N LEU A 17 -3.82 -14.24 0.63
CA LEU A 17 -4.39 -13.58 1.81
C LEU A 17 -3.25 -13.07 2.68
N ILE A 18 -3.41 -11.85 3.18
CA ILE A 18 -2.43 -11.15 4.01
C ILE A 18 -3.11 -10.77 5.32
N ASP A 19 -2.47 -11.14 6.42
CA ASP A 19 -2.81 -10.58 7.73
C ASP A 19 -1.91 -9.37 7.99
N PHE A 20 -2.46 -8.16 7.92
CA PHE A 20 -1.73 -6.93 8.22
C PHE A 20 -1.73 -6.63 9.71
N ASN A 21 -0.62 -6.14 10.21
CA ASN A 21 -0.49 -5.75 11.61
C ASN A 21 -1.36 -4.55 12.04
N ARG A 22 -1.99 -3.84 11.08
CA ARG A 22 -2.89 -2.69 11.30
C ARG A 22 -3.55 -2.21 10.00
N PRO A 23 -4.65 -1.45 10.07
CA PRO A 23 -5.23 -0.77 8.91
C PRO A 23 -4.30 0.31 8.32
N ILE A 24 -4.41 0.52 7.02
CA ILE A 24 -3.79 1.59 6.24
C ILE A 24 -4.43 2.95 6.53
N GLY A 25 -5.71 2.92 6.86
CA GLY A 25 -6.45 4.07 7.35
C GLY A 25 -6.36 4.22 8.87
N PRO A 26 -7.03 5.24 9.42
CA PRO A 26 -7.24 5.36 10.86
C PRO A 26 -8.26 4.35 11.41
N ARG A 27 -9.08 3.75 10.54
CA ARG A 27 -10.09 2.72 10.83
C ARG A 27 -10.06 1.65 9.73
N GLY A 28 -10.74 0.53 9.96
CA GLY A 28 -10.86 -0.60 9.05
C GLY A 28 -10.13 -1.85 9.56
N GLY A 29 -10.25 -2.93 8.79
CA GLY A 29 -9.73 -4.25 9.13
C GLY A 29 -8.23 -4.42 8.87
N THR A 30 -7.73 -5.56 9.32
CA THR A 30 -6.36 -6.03 9.11
C THR A 30 -6.24 -7.01 7.96
N ASP A 31 -7.35 -7.57 7.50
CA ASP A 31 -7.35 -8.55 6.44
C ASP A 31 -7.04 -7.91 5.09
N GLY A 32 -6.25 -8.62 4.30
CA GLY A 32 -5.71 -8.15 3.04
C GLY A 32 -5.68 -9.23 1.99
N LEU A 33 -5.62 -8.80 0.74
CA LEU A 33 -5.45 -9.69 -0.40
C LEU A 33 -4.42 -9.09 -1.34
N ILE A 34 -3.44 -9.88 -1.73
CA ILE A 34 -2.54 -9.59 -2.85
C ILE A 34 -2.85 -10.53 -4.00
N THR A 35 -2.93 -9.95 -5.20
CA THR A 35 -3.15 -10.72 -6.42
C THR A 35 -2.04 -10.42 -7.42
N PHE A 36 -1.62 -11.48 -8.12
CA PHE A 36 -0.60 -11.44 -9.13
C PHE A 36 -1.21 -11.89 -10.45
N LYS A 37 -0.97 -11.13 -11.53
CA LYS A 37 -1.38 -11.51 -12.88
C LYS A 37 -0.18 -11.45 -13.81
N GLN A 38 0.28 -12.62 -14.25
CA GLN A 38 1.39 -12.72 -15.19
C GLN A 38 1.01 -12.07 -16.53
N GLY A 39 1.91 -11.23 -17.04
CA GLY A 39 1.82 -10.65 -18.37
C GLY A 39 3.03 -11.07 -19.22
N LYS A 40 3.07 -10.63 -20.48
CA LYS A 40 4.14 -10.99 -21.42
C LYS A 40 5.54 -10.49 -21.02
N ARG A 41 5.62 -9.31 -20.40
CA ARG A 41 6.89 -8.62 -20.04
C ARG A 41 7.00 -8.26 -18.55
N SER A 42 5.91 -8.36 -17.80
CA SER A 42 5.84 -7.92 -16.40
C SER A 42 4.67 -8.59 -15.71
N THR A 43 4.81 -8.85 -14.42
CA THR A 43 3.71 -9.31 -13.56
C THR A 43 2.99 -8.10 -12.96
N ARG A 44 1.66 -8.06 -13.11
CA ARG A 44 0.81 -7.03 -12.50
C ARG A 44 0.45 -7.44 -11.07
N ILE A 45 0.45 -6.46 -10.17
CA ILE A 45 0.24 -6.64 -8.74
C ILE A 45 -0.90 -5.72 -8.31
N LYS A 46 -1.83 -6.26 -7.53
CA LYS A 46 -2.83 -5.48 -6.81
C LYS A 46 -2.82 -5.87 -5.35
N LEU A 47 -2.89 -4.87 -4.47
CA LEU A 47 -3.00 -5.05 -3.03
C LEU A 47 -4.31 -4.42 -2.56
N PHE A 48 -5.08 -5.18 -1.80
CA PHE A 48 -6.34 -4.78 -1.18
C PHE A 48 -6.21 -4.88 0.34
N GLN A 49 -7.00 -4.07 1.04
CA GLN A 49 -7.23 -4.23 2.46
C GLN A 49 -8.72 -4.06 2.74
N ASP A 50 -9.29 -5.02 3.45
CA ASP A 50 -10.68 -4.99 3.87
C ASP A 50 -10.87 -3.82 4.84
N THR A 51 -11.53 -2.77 4.35
CA THR A 51 -11.67 -1.51 5.10
C THR A 51 -13.01 -1.40 5.80
N ASN A 52 -13.99 -2.20 5.40
CA ASN A 52 -15.34 -2.23 5.96
C ASN A 52 -15.61 -3.50 6.81
N GLU A 53 -14.64 -4.41 6.89
CA GLU A 53 -14.68 -5.67 7.64
C GLU A 53 -15.81 -6.62 7.18
N ASP A 54 -16.10 -6.61 5.88
CA ASP A 54 -17.14 -7.46 5.28
C ASP A 54 -16.62 -8.81 4.74
N GLY A 55 -15.30 -9.04 4.81
CA GLY A 55 -14.62 -10.25 4.35
C GLY A 55 -14.52 -10.37 2.83
N ARG A 56 -14.88 -9.32 2.07
CA ARG A 56 -14.78 -9.25 0.62
C ARG A 56 -13.70 -8.25 0.24
N PHE A 57 -13.17 -8.38 -0.97
CA PHE A 57 -12.17 -7.46 -1.51
C PHE A 57 -12.67 -6.89 -2.82
N ASN A 58 -13.01 -5.61 -2.82
CA ASN A 58 -13.50 -4.91 -4.01
C ASN A 58 -12.50 -3.87 -4.54
N ASN A 59 -12.81 -3.22 -5.65
CA ASN A 59 -11.90 -2.21 -6.23
C ASN A 59 -11.82 -0.92 -5.40
N ASP A 60 -12.79 -0.63 -4.54
CA ASP A 60 -12.77 0.54 -3.66
C ASP A 60 -11.76 0.37 -2.52
N GLU A 61 -11.48 -0.89 -2.17
CA GLU A 61 -10.49 -1.33 -1.18
C GLU A 61 -9.09 -1.55 -1.74
N LEU A 62 -8.90 -1.20 -3.01
CA LEU A 62 -7.60 -1.28 -3.67
C LEU A 62 -6.64 -0.21 -3.12
N ILE A 63 -5.66 -0.65 -2.35
CA ILE A 63 -4.66 0.22 -1.71
C ILE A 63 -3.38 0.35 -2.51
N PHE A 64 -3.09 -0.56 -3.45
CA PHE A 64 -1.98 -0.43 -4.39
C PHE A 64 -2.23 -1.16 -5.70
N LYS A 65 -1.71 -0.60 -6.80
CA LYS A 65 -1.67 -1.25 -8.11
C LYS A 65 -0.34 -0.93 -8.79
N GLY A 66 0.36 -1.98 -9.21
CA GLY A 66 1.69 -1.85 -9.79
C GLY A 66 2.08 -3.00 -10.71
N LYS A 67 3.31 -2.95 -11.21
CA LYS A 67 3.91 -3.98 -12.05
C LYS A 67 5.38 -4.17 -11.69
N THR A 68 5.94 -5.34 -11.97
CA THR A 68 7.38 -5.58 -11.88
C THR A 68 7.82 -6.53 -12.98
N SER A 69 9.02 -6.30 -13.50
CA SER A 69 9.76 -7.20 -14.40
C SER A 69 10.86 -7.97 -13.67
N ASP A 70 11.11 -7.63 -12.40
CA ASP A 70 12.33 -8.04 -11.68
C ASP A 70 12.18 -9.39 -10.98
N ALA A 71 10.97 -9.97 -11.01
CA ALA A 71 10.65 -11.26 -10.42
C ALA A 71 9.65 -12.03 -11.26
N THR A 72 9.76 -13.36 -11.22
CA THR A 72 8.81 -14.26 -11.87
C THR A 72 7.49 -14.31 -11.10
N HIS A 73 6.43 -14.80 -11.76
CA HIS A 73 5.14 -14.98 -11.10
C HIS A 73 5.24 -15.91 -9.88
N ASP A 74 5.97 -17.02 -10.01
CA ASP A 74 6.15 -18.01 -8.94
C ASP A 74 6.97 -17.46 -7.78
N GLU A 75 7.95 -16.59 -8.05
CA GLU A 75 8.70 -15.93 -6.97
C GLU A 75 7.80 -14.99 -6.17
N LEU A 76 6.94 -14.24 -6.87
CA LEU A 76 6.03 -13.27 -6.26
C LEU A 76 4.94 -13.93 -5.43
N THR A 77 4.39 -15.07 -5.87
CA THR A 77 3.39 -15.84 -5.10
C THR A 77 3.98 -16.48 -3.84
N ASN A 78 5.30 -16.68 -3.81
CA ASN A 78 6.04 -17.12 -2.62
C ASN A 78 6.45 -15.98 -1.68
N ALA A 79 6.03 -14.73 -1.94
CA ALA A 79 6.30 -13.62 -1.04
C ALA A 79 5.54 -13.80 0.29
N SER A 80 6.27 -14.17 1.34
CA SER A 80 5.69 -14.43 2.67
C SER A 80 5.47 -13.16 3.47
N ARG A 81 6.16 -12.06 3.14
CA ARG A 81 6.06 -10.80 3.87
C ARG A 81 5.83 -9.64 2.92
N VAL A 82 4.93 -8.77 3.32
CA VAL A 82 4.54 -7.57 2.58
C VAL A 82 4.75 -6.36 3.48
N LYS A 83 5.34 -5.30 2.94
CA LYS A 83 5.41 -3.98 3.57
C LYS A 83 4.81 -2.98 2.61
N PHE A 84 3.79 -2.27 3.05
CA PHE A 84 3.17 -1.21 2.28
C PHE A 84 3.28 0.11 3.02
N THR A 85 3.63 1.17 2.30
CA THR A 85 3.79 2.52 2.85
C THR A 85 2.96 3.49 2.01
N ARG A 86 2.19 4.33 2.68
CA ARG A 86 1.43 5.42 2.09
C ARG A 86 1.80 6.73 2.74
N GLN A 87 2.14 7.73 1.94
CA GLN A 87 2.25 9.11 2.36
C GLN A 87 0.97 9.84 1.97
N LEU A 88 0.49 10.73 2.83
CA LEU A 88 -0.61 11.64 2.53
C LEU A 88 -0.43 12.96 3.28
N HIS A 89 -1.19 13.98 2.86
CA HIS A 89 -1.28 15.23 3.59
C HIS A 89 -1.91 15.00 4.98
N SER A 90 -1.44 15.71 6.01
CA SER A 90 -1.95 15.57 7.40
C SER A 90 -3.45 15.81 7.50
N CYS A 91 -3.96 16.83 6.80
CA CYS A 91 -5.39 17.09 6.76
C CYS A 91 -6.21 15.93 6.20
N THR A 92 -5.73 15.27 5.13
CA THR A 92 -6.41 14.09 4.59
C THR A 92 -6.52 13.00 5.66
N TRP A 93 -5.47 12.82 6.47
CA TRP A 93 -5.49 11.88 7.59
C TRP A 93 -6.49 12.30 8.68
N ASP A 94 -6.57 13.59 9.01
CA ASP A 94 -7.51 14.10 10.02
C ASP A 94 -8.96 14.01 9.57
N ILE A 95 -9.25 14.30 8.30
CA ILE A 95 -10.57 14.09 7.69
C ILE A 95 -10.97 12.62 7.78
N MET A 96 -10.06 11.69 7.47
CA MET A 96 -10.32 10.25 7.59
C MET A 96 -10.62 9.80 9.03
N LYS A 97 -10.15 10.52 10.05
CA LYS A 97 -10.50 10.27 11.46
C LYS A 97 -11.89 10.82 11.83
N GLY A 98 -12.50 11.64 10.99
CA GLY A 98 -13.74 12.37 11.27
C GLY A 98 -13.53 13.74 11.91
N ASN A 99 -12.29 14.25 11.95
CA ASN A 99 -12.02 15.58 12.47
C ASN A 99 -12.35 16.62 11.40
N LYS A 100 -13.03 17.71 11.80
CA LYS A 100 -13.14 18.90 10.93
C LYS A 100 -11.76 19.56 10.86
N PRO A 101 -11.13 19.66 9.68
CA PRO A 101 -9.82 20.30 9.58
C PRO A 101 -9.95 21.78 9.95
N ILE A 102 -9.23 22.22 10.99
CA ILE A 102 -9.34 23.58 11.53
C ILE A 102 -8.58 24.60 10.65
N ALA A 103 -7.53 24.16 9.96
CA ALA A 103 -6.84 24.88 8.90
C ALA A 103 -5.87 23.92 8.20
N CYS A 104 -5.94 23.81 6.87
CA CYS A 104 -4.91 23.17 6.06
C CYS A 104 -4.11 24.27 5.40
N THR A 105 -2.82 24.39 5.69
CA THR A 105 -1.95 25.27 4.89
C THR A 105 -1.92 24.74 3.47
N LEU A 106 -1.81 25.64 2.50
CA LEU A 106 -1.73 25.35 1.07
C LEU A 106 -0.42 24.61 0.68
N ASP A 107 0.29 24.01 1.63
CA ASP A 107 1.53 23.29 1.35
C ASP A 107 1.19 22.02 0.58
N PHE A 108 1.62 21.95 -0.68
CA PHE A 108 1.44 20.77 -1.50
C PHE A 108 2.25 19.60 -0.91
N VAL A 109 1.55 18.56 -0.44
CA VAL A 109 2.15 17.27 -0.07
C VAL A 109 1.53 16.20 -0.97
N PRO A 110 2.31 15.58 -1.88
CA PRO A 110 1.80 14.54 -2.76
C PRO A 110 1.41 13.29 -1.95
N THR A 111 0.40 12.59 -2.43
CA THR A 111 0.09 11.24 -1.95
C THR A 111 1.00 10.27 -2.69
N ALA A 112 1.85 9.55 -1.97
CA ALA A 112 2.80 8.60 -2.54
C ALA A 112 2.58 7.20 -1.96
N TYR A 113 2.93 6.17 -2.73
CA TYR A 113 2.68 4.78 -2.38
C TYR A 113 3.92 3.93 -2.65
N LYS A 114 4.24 3.04 -1.72
CA LYS A 114 5.35 2.10 -1.89
C LYS A 114 5.00 0.73 -1.37
N LEU A 115 4.96 -0.23 -2.29
CA LEU A 115 4.89 -1.65 -1.96
C LEU A 115 6.29 -2.25 -1.94
N THR A 116 6.53 -3.12 -0.99
CA THR A 116 7.74 -3.93 -0.90
C THR A 116 7.33 -5.36 -0.58
N LEU A 117 7.73 -6.28 -1.44
CA LEU A 117 7.53 -7.71 -1.29
C LEU A 117 8.87 -8.34 -0.90
N TYR A 118 8.84 -9.24 0.08
CA TYR A 118 10.00 -10.02 0.49
C TYR A 118 9.79 -11.45 0.01
N THR A 119 10.57 -11.83 -1.00
CA THR A 119 10.61 -13.17 -1.59
C THR A 119 11.80 -13.94 -1.03
N PRO A 120 11.88 -15.27 -1.24
CA PRO A 120 13.09 -16.03 -0.91
C PRO A 120 14.34 -15.56 -1.69
N ALA A 121 14.16 -15.01 -2.90
CA ALA A 121 15.25 -14.53 -3.74
C ALA A 121 15.71 -13.11 -3.37
N GLY A 122 14.85 -12.32 -2.71
CA GLY A 122 15.23 -11.01 -2.22
C GLY A 122 14.04 -10.07 -2.01
N LYS A 123 14.28 -8.80 -2.29
CA LYS A 123 13.31 -7.72 -2.08
C LYS A 123 12.88 -7.16 -3.43
N ILE A 124 11.58 -7.17 -3.68
CA ILE A 124 10.97 -6.61 -4.89
C ILE A 124 10.19 -5.34 -4.53
N VAL A 125 10.38 -4.29 -5.31
CA VAL A 125 9.66 -3.01 -5.19
C VAL A 125 8.97 -2.75 -6.52
N PRO A 126 7.68 -3.11 -6.66
CA PRO A 126 6.96 -2.89 -7.90
C PRO A 126 6.74 -1.41 -8.19
N ASP A 127 6.76 -1.05 -9.46
CA ASP A 127 6.40 0.28 -9.93
C ASP A 127 4.87 0.44 -9.90
N GLY A 128 4.39 1.45 -9.19
CA GLY A 128 2.99 1.82 -9.20
C GLY A 128 2.56 2.40 -10.56
N PHE A 129 1.27 2.37 -10.89
CA PHE A 129 0.76 3.02 -12.10
C PHE A 129 -0.64 3.61 -11.93
N GLY A 130 -0.99 4.58 -12.76
CA GLY A 130 -2.25 5.32 -12.63
C GLY A 130 -2.23 6.20 -11.38
N ARG A 131 -3.26 6.13 -10.52
CA ARG A 131 -3.28 6.90 -9.25
C ARG A 131 -2.19 6.51 -8.23
N PHE A 132 -1.49 5.41 -8.49
CA PHE A 132 -0.41 4.89 -7.65
C PHE A 132 0.96 5.10 -8.30
N GLU A 133 1.00 5.72 -9.48
CA GLU A 133 2.24 6.09 -10.14
C GLU A 133 3.01 7.06 -9.25
N ASP A 134 4.30 6.76 -9.10
CA ASP A 134 5.17 7.50 -8.20
C ASP A 134 5.67 8.74 -8.96
N ASP A 135 5.28 9.93 -8.52
CA ASP A 135 5.86 11.17 -9.04
C ASP A 135 6.79 11.86 -8.05
N GLN A 136 6.79 11.52 -6.75
CA GLN A 136 7.60 12.24 -5.77
C GLN A 136 8.03 11.37 -4.58
N PHE A 137 9.32 11.48 -4.26
CA PHE A 137 10.00 10.88 -3.10
C PHE A 137 9.13 10.92 -1.83
N MET A 138 8.96 9.76 -1.16
CA MET A 138 8.41 9.75 0.19
C MET A 138 9.30 10.60 1.10
N VAL A 139 8.74 11.67 1.65
CA VAL A 139 9.40 12.57 2.59
C VAL A 139 9.75 11.75 3.82
N THR A 140 11.00 11.80 4.28
CA THR A 140 11.36 11.15 5.55
C THR A 140 11.05 12.12 6.67
N ILE A 141 10.06 11.81 7.52
CA ILE A 141 9.80 12.62 8.72
C ILE A 141 10.82 12.18 9.78
N PRO A 142 11.68 13.07 10.29
CA PRO A 142 12.58 12.74 11.37
C PRO A 142 11.78 12.27 12.60
N LYS A 143 12.25 11.21 13.26
CA LYS A 143 11.69 10.81 14.55
C LYS A 143 12.10 11.87 15.58
N THR A 144 11.17 12.73 15.97
CA THR A 144 11.23 13.48 17.24
C THR A 144 11.03 12.55 18.41
#